data_AF-A0AA36NBT9-F1
#
_entry.id   AF-A0AA36NBT9-F1
#
_cell.length_a   1.000
_cell.length_b   1.000
_cell.length_c   1.000
_cell.angle_alpha   90.00
_cell.angle_beta   90.00
_cell.angle_gamma   90.00
#
_symmetry.space_group_name_H-M   'P 1'
#
loop_
_entity.id
_entity.type
_entity.pdbx_description
1 polymer ?
#
loop_
_entity_poly.entity_id
_entity_poly.type
_entity_poly.pdbx_seq_one_letter_code
_entity_poly.pdbx_strand_id
1 'polypeptide(L)'
;MVPPPGYKFIPRTEQVCQEMGCFECYDIYCERCESKDRRIIELEMRNTELVKHITLLQARLFPRDGQGPAAGRPAAGASGGAGGEPFAYVQSPVMYDPGMGIQYQATTTFSAAGSGGKP
;
A
#
# COMPACT_ATOMS: atom_id res chain seq x y z
N MET A 1 -25.17 -32.91 1.69
CA MET A 1 -25.15 -31.50 2.15
C MET A 1 -25.26 -30.59 0.95
N VAL A 2 -25.96 -29.46 1.05
CA VAL A 2 -26.10 -28.49 -0.04
C VAL A 2 -25.20 -27.29 0.27
N PRO A 3 -24.28 -26.87 -0.62
CA PRO A 3 -23.41 -25.75 -0.35
C PRO A 3 -24.20 -24.42 -0.29
N PRO A 4 -23.78 -23.46 0.55
CA PRO A 4 -24.35 -22.11 0.54
C PRO A 4 -24.18 -21.43 -0.83
N PRO A 5 -25.00 -20.41 -1.15
CA PRO A 5 -24.89 -19.68 -2.41
C PRO A 5 -23.47 -19.11 -2.64
N GLY A 6 -22.93 -19.29 -3.85
CA GLY A 6 -21.59 -18.83 -4.22
C GLY A 6 -20.43 -19.72 -3.75
N TYR A 7 -20.73 -20.84 -3.08
CA TYR A 7 -19.76 -21.86 -2.73
C TYR A 7 -20.01 -23.15 -3.53
N LYS A 8 -18.93 -23.85 -3.87
CA LYS A 8 -18.98 -25.19 -4.48
C LYS A 8 -18.16 -26.13 -3.62
N PHE A 9 -18.74 -27.28 -3.28
CA PHE A 9 -18.03 -28.36 -2.58
C PHE A 9 -17.59 -29.39 -3.61
N ILE A 10 -16.27 -29.56 -3.75
CA ILE A 10 -15.65 -30.46 -4.71
C ILE A 10 -15.11 -31.66 -3.92
N PRO A 11 -15.60 -32.89 -4.14
CA PRO A 11 -15.07 -34.06 -3.45
C PRO A 11 -13.58 -34.23 -3.76
N ARG A 12 -12.76 -34.47 -2.74
CA ARG A 12 -11.31 -34.72 -2.90
C ARG A 12 -11.03 -36.11 -3.49
N THR A 13 -11.91 -37.06 -3.19
CA THR A 13 -11.80 -38.47 -3.55
C THR A 13 -13.13 -38.96 -4.13
N GLU A 14 -13.11 -40.03 -4.93
CA GLU A 14 -14.33 -40.64 -5.46
C GLU A 14 -15.26 -41.15 -4.36
N GLN A 15 -14.70 -41.62 -3.24
CA GLN A 15 -15.46 -42.02 -2.06
C GLN A 15 -15.43 -40.92 -1.01
N VAL A 16 -16.62 -40.43 -0.65
CA VAL A 16 -16.88 -39.55 0.49
C VAL A 16 -17.38 -40.39 1.66
N CYS A 17 -16.90 -40.12 2.88
CA CYS A 17 -17.19 -40.94 4.08
C CYS A 17 -18.66 -40.98 4.51
N GLN A 18 -19.54 -40.19 3.87
CA GLN A 18 -20.97 -40.04 4.15
C GLN A 18 -21.32 -39.59 5.59
N GLU A 19 -20.34 -39.27 6.42
CA GLU A 19 -20.60 -38.67 7.72
C GLU A 19 -21.20 -37.28 7.55
N MET A 20 -22.26 -37.02 8.31
CA MET A 20 -22.95 -35.74 8.30
C MET A 20 -22.02 -34.65 8.82
N GLY A 21 -21.57 -33.76 7.93
CA GLY A 21 -20.74 -32.61 8.31
C GLY A 21 -19.24 -32.82 8.15
N CYS A 22 -18.81 -33.91 7.52
CA CYS A 22 -17.39 -34.09 7.22
C CYS A 22 -16.97 -33.13 6.09
N PHE A 23 -16.23 -32.07 6.46
CA PHE A 23 -15.63 -31.11 5.52
C PHE A 23 -14.25 -31.54 5.02
N GLU A 24 -13.63 -32.55 5.64
CA GLU A 24 -12.30 -33.02 5.25
C GLU A 24 -12.29 -33.73 3.89
N CYS A 25 -13.42 -34.34 3.51
CA CYS A 25 -13.55 -34.99 2.20
C CYS A 25 -13.83 -34.02 1.05
N TYR A 26 -13.97 -32.71 1.31
CA TYR A 26 -14.35 -31.72 0.29
C TYR A 26 -13.36 -30.56 0.25
N ASP A 27 -13.02 -30.12 -0.95
CA ASP A 27 -12.49 -28.80 -1.19
C ASP A 27 -13.63 -27.80 -1.33
N ILE A 28 -13.51 -26.69 -0.60
CA ILE A 28 -14.51 -25.62 -0.60
C ILE A 28 -14.02 -24.50 -1.50
N TYR A 29 -14.70 -24.34 -2.62
CA TYR A 29 -14.45 -23.26 -3.57
C TYR A 29 -15.40 -22.10 -3.32
N CYS A 30 -14.86 -20.89 -3.26
CA CYS A 30 -15.59 -19.64 -3.05
C CYS A 30 -15.47 -18.76 -4.31
N GLU A 31 -16.57 -18.59 -5.06
CA GLU A 31 -16.55 -17.81 -6.32
C GLU A 31 -16.13 -16.35 -6.08
N ARG A 32 -16.59 -15.76 -4.97
CA ARG A 32 -16.22 -14.39 -4.60
C ARG A 32 -14.74 -14.27 -4.26
N CYS A 33 -14.17 -15.28 -3.61
CA CYS A 33 -12.77 -15.29 -3.23
C CYS A 33 -11.89 -15.41 -4.48
N GLU A 34 -12.25 -16.31 -5.39
CA GLU A 34 -11.51 -16.49 -6.64
C GLU A 34 -11.56 -15.23 -7.53
N SER A 35 -12.73 -14.58 -7.62
CA SER A 35 -12.85 -13.30 -8.34
C SER A 35 -11.97 -12.20 -7.74
N LYS A 36 -11.83 -12.17 -6.40
CA LYS A 36 -10.96 -11.22 -5.70
C LYS A 36 -9.49 -11.53 -5.94
N ASP A 37 -9.08 -12.80 -5.87
CA ASP A 37 -7.69 -13.20 -6.07
C ASP A 37 -7.22 -12.87 -7.50
N ARG A 38 -8.06 -13.14 -8.51
CA ARG A 38 -7.79 -12.72 -9.90
C ARG A 38 -7.59 -11.21 -10.00
N ARG A 39 -8.45 -10.44 -9.33
CA ARG A 39 -8.38 -8.97 -9.35
C ARG A 39 -7.14 -8.44 -8.62
N ILE A 40 -6.74 -9.07 -7.52
CA ILE A 40 -5.53 -8.71 -6.78
C ILE A 40 -4.31 -8.88 -7.68
N ILE A 41 -4.15 -10.04 -8.34
CA ILE A 41 -3.02 -10.31 -9.23
C ILE A 41 -2.95 -9.28 -10.38
N GLU A 42 -4.09 -8.96 -11.00
CA GLU A 42 -4.16 -7.93 -12.04
C GLU A 42 -3.69 -6.55 -11.52
N LEU A 43 -4.12 -6.18 -10.32
CA LEU A 43 -3.74 -4.90 -9.70
C LEU A 43 -2.27 -4.89 -9.29
N GLU A 44 -1.70 -6.00 -8.81
CA GLU A 44 -0.29 -6.13 -8.46
C GLU A 44 0.61 -6.00 -9.70
N MET A 45 0.23 -6.60 -10.82
CA MET A 45 0.94 -6.44 -12.09
C MET A 45 0.94 -4.98 -12.55
N ARG A 46 -0.22 -4.32 -12.54
CA ARG A 46 -0.33 -2.90 -12.91
C ARG A 46 0.45 -2.00 -11.98
N ASN A 47 0.40 -2.27 -10.67
CA ASN A 47 1.16 -1.50 -9.69
C ASN A 47 2.67 -1.63 -9.93
N THR A 48 3.14 -2.86 -10.16
CA THR A 48 4.55 -3.14 -10.48
C THR A 48 5.01 -2.40 -11.73
N GLU A 49 4.17 -2.35 -12.77
CA GLU A 49 4.45 -1.58 -13.99
C GLU A 49 4.52 -0.07 -13.72
N LEU A 50 3.56 0.48 -12.98
CA LEU A 50 3.55 1.89 -12.59
C LEU A 50 4.78 2.27 -11.77
N VAL A 51 5.20 1.43 -10.82
CA VAL A 51 6.41 1.64 -10.02
C VAL A 51 7.64 1.74 -10.94
N LYS A 52 7.79 0.85 -11.92
CA LYS A 52 8.90 0.91 -12.89
C LYS A 52 8.91 2.24 -13.65
N HIS A 53 7.74 2.69 -14.12
CA HIS A 53 7.64 3.98 -14.81
C HIS A 53 7.98 5.16 -13.91
N ILE A 54 7.50 5.15 -12.66
CA ILE A 54 7.83 6.19 -11.68
C ILE A 54 9.33 6.21 -11.41
N THR A 55 9.98 5.07 -11.20
CA THR A 55 11.43 5.00 -10.98
C THR A 55 12.21 5.54 -12.18
N LEU A 56 11.81 5.19 -13.41
CA LEU A 56 12.43 5.72 -14.63
C LEU A 56 12.25 7.24 -14.76
N LEU A 57 11.07 7.75 -14.46
CA LEU A 57 10.78 9.18 -14.50
C LEU A 57 11.54 9.93 -13.40
N GLN A 58 11.60 9.41 -12.18
CA GLN A 58 12.39 9.98 -11.08
C GLN A 58 13.88 10.06 -11.44
N ALA A 59 14.44 9.02 -12.05
CA ALA A 59 15.84 9.04 -12.50
C ALA A 59 16.12 10.10 -13.58
N ARG A 60 15.13 10.38 -14.45
CA ARG A 60 15.23 11.42 -15.49
C ARG A 60 15.01 12.83 -14.96
N LEU A 61 14.11 13.02 -14.01
CA LEU A 61 13.73 14.32 -13.47
C LEU A 61 14.67 14.78 -12.35
N PHE A 62 15.22 13.83 -11.58
CA PHE A 62 16.19 14.06 -10.53
C PHE A 62 17.44 13.19 -10.79
N PRO A 63 18.19 13.45 -11.88
CA PRO A 63 19.49 12.83 -12.03
C PRO A 63 20.31 13.19 -10.80
N ARG A 64 20.83 12.19 -10.09
CA ARG A 64 21.74 12.39 -8.95
C ARG A 64 23.10 12.88 -9.45
N ASP A 65 23.12 14.04 -10.09
CA ASP A 65 24.34 14.78 -10.44
C ASP A 65 24.78 15.53 -9.18
N GLY A 66 25.29 14.80 -8.17
CA GLY A 66 25.52 15.44 -6.87
C GLY A 66 26.11 14.60 -5.75
N GLN A 67 26.85 13.52 -6.02
CA GLN A 67 27.78 12.98 -5.03
C GLN A 67 29.02 13.91 -4.95
N GLY A 68 28.80 15.16 -4.52
CA GLY A 68 29.86 16.05 -4.05
C GLY A 68 30.19 15.74 -2.59
N PRO A 69 31.45 15.90 -2.14
CA PRO A 69 31.82 15.63 -0.75
C PRO A 69 31.17 16.65 0.19
N ALA A 70 30.94 16.22 1.43
CA ALA A 70 30.31 16.94 2.52
C ALA A 70 30.63 18.44 2.60
N ALA A 71 29.60 19.28 2.75
CA ALA A 71 29.71 20.67 3.18
C ALA A 71 28.49 21.10 4.02
N GLY A 72 28.65 21.08 5.35
CA GLY A 72 28.36 22.24 6.19
C GLY A 72 26.92 22.66 6.52
N ARG A 73 26.37 22.09 7.61
CA ARG A 73 25.79 22.78 8.81
C ARG A 73 24.43 23.52 8.70
N PRO A 74 23.78 23.86 9.86
CA PRO A 74 24.07 23.47 11.25
C PRO A 74 22.93 22.73 11.97
N ALA A 75 23.31 21.96 12.98
CA ALA A 75 22.47 21.68 14.14
C ALA A 75 22.20 22.98 14.91
N ALA A 76 20.95 23.28 15.20
CA ALA A 76 20.56 24.31 16.17
C ALA A 76 19.22 23.94 16.82
N GLY A 77 19.20 23.95 18.14
CA GLY A 77 17.98 24.17 18.93
C GLY A 77 17.35 22.94 19.56
N ALA A 78 17.99 22.42 20.61
CA ALA A 78 17.22 21.84 21.71
C ALA A 78 16.48 22.98 22.43
N SER A 79 15.15 22.98 22.38
CA SER A 79 14.31 23.68 23.36
C SER A 79 12.92 23.04 23.36
N GLY A 80 12.52 22.55 24.54
CA GLY A 80 11.28 21.84 24.75
C GLY A 80 10.03 22.67 24.47
N GLY A 81 8.95 21.95 24.20
CA GLY A 81 7.60 22.48 24.04
C GLY A 81 6.65 21.32 23.79
N ALA A 82 6.05 20.82 24.86
CA ALA A 82 4.96 19.86 24.79
C ALA A 82 3.73 20.55 24.16
N GLY A 83 3.56 20.32 22.85
CA GLY A 83 2.41 20.71 22.06
C GLY A 83 2.60 20.03 20.72
N GLY A 84 1.67 19.15 20.33
CA GLY A 84 1.78 18.30 19.14
C GLY A 84 1.64 19.07 17.83
N GLU A 85 2.47 20.09 17.62
CA GLU A 85 2.55 20.81 16.36
C GLU A 85 3.48 20.09 15.39
N PRO A 86 3.18 20.10 14.07
CA PRO A 86 4.05 19.52 13.07
C PRO A 86 5.41 20.24 13.08
N PHE A 87 6.50 19.48 13.23
CA PHE A 87 7.85 20.03 13.32
C PHE A 87 8.47 20.31 11.94
N ALA A 88 7.87 19.78 10.87
CA ALA A 88 8.28 20.02 9.50
C ALA A 88 7.10 19.93 8.54
N TYR A 89 7.20 20.62 7.41
CA TYR A 89 6.29 20.47 6.28
C TYR A 89 7.08 20.46 4.96
N VAL A 90 6.56 19.74 3.97
CA VAL A 90 7.06 19.71 2.59
C VAL A 90 5.88 20.05 1.67
N GLN A 91 6.07 21.06 0.82
CA GLN A 91 5.10 21.42 -0.20
C GLN A 91 5.50 20.80 -1.54
N SER A 92 4.54 20.15 -2.21
CA SER A 92 4.75 19.70 -3.57
C SER A 92 4.80 20.89 -4.54
N PRO A 93 5.42 20.73 -5.72
CA PRO A 93 5.19 21.64 -6.84
C PRO A 93 3.69 21.74 -7.16
N VAL A 94 3.27 22.87 -7.74
CA VAL A 94 1.91 23.06 -8.24
C VAL A 94 1.70 22.11 -9.43
N MET A 95 0.80 21.15 -9.26
CA MET A 95 0.43 20.21 -10.31
C MET A 95 -0.85 20.70 -10.98
N TYR A 96 -0.90 20.63 -12.31
CA TYR A 96 -2.07 20.96 -13.10
C TYR A 96 -2.72 19.68 -13.61
N ASP A 97 -4.01 19.49 -13.32
CA ASP A 97 -4.82 18.40 -13.87
C ASP A 97 -5.58 18.89 -15.12
N PRO A 98 -5.22 18.44 -16.34
CA PRO A 98 -5.91 18.86 -17.56
C PRO A 98 -7.33 18.31 -17.69
N GLY A 99 -7.66 17.20 -17.03
CA GLY A 99 -8.99 16.57 -17.08
C GLY A 99 -10.00 17.28 -16.18
N MET A 100 -9.55 17.87 -15.08
CA MET A 100 -10.39 18.64 -14.16
C MET A 100 -10.22 20.17 -14.31
N GLY A 101 -9.21 20.62 -15.05
CA GLY A 101 -8.94 22.04 -15.27
C GLY A 101 -8.49 22.79 -14.00
N ILE A 102 -8.04 22.07 -12.97
CA ILE A 102 -7.69 22.62 -11.67
C ILE A 102 -6.19 22.49 -11.40
N GLN A 103 -5.67 23.42 -10.60
CA GLN A 103 -4.34 23.34 -10.02
C GLN A 103 -4.44 22.83 -8.59
N TYR A 104 -3.59 21.89 -8.22
CA TYR A 104 -3.53 21.34 -6.87
C TYR A 104 -2.10 21.35 -6.33
N GLN A 105 -2.00 21.62 -5.03
CA GLN A 105 -0.75 21.63 -4.29
C GLN A 105 -0.93 20.81 -3.02
N ALA A 106 -0.05 19.84 -2.78
CA ALA A 106 -0.08 19.02 -1.59
C ALA A 106 0.89 19.58 -0.54
N THR A 107 0.44 19.69 0.70
CA THR A 107 1.31 19.98 1.85
C THR A 107 1.36 18.73 2.72
N THR A 108 2.54 18.12 2.83
CA THR A 108 2.79 17.01 3.75
C THR A 108 3.36 17.55 5.04
N THR A 109 2.72 17.29 6.17
CA THR A 109 3.18 17.68 7.50
C THR A 109 3.74 16.46 8.24
N PHE A 110 4.82 16.67 8.99
CA PHE A 110 5.46 15.63 9.80
C PHE A 110 5.19 15.92 11.27
N SER A 111 4.47 15.01 11.93
CA SER A 111 4.27 15.03 13.38
C SER A 111 5.28 14.10 14.03
N ALA A 112 5.84 14.50 15.17
CA ALA A 112 6.71 13.63 15.94
C ALA A 112 5.90 12.40 16.39
N ALA A 113 6.41 11.20 16.13
CA ALA A 113 5.83 9.99 16.69
C ALA A 113 5.98 10.06 18.21
N GLY A 114 4.85 10.19 18.92
CA GLY A 114 4.86 10.22 20.37
C GLY A 114 5.60 9.00 20.91
N SER A 115 6.62 9.23 21.72
CA SER A 115 7.33 8.17 22.45
C SER A 115 6.35 7.54 23.43
N GLY A 116 5.62 6.52 22.98
CA GLY A 116 4.90 5.58 23.83
C GLY A 116 5.88 4.68 24.58
N GLY A 117 6.72 5.29 25.42
CA GLY A 117 7.58 4.59 26.36
C GLY A 117 6.73 4.11 27.54
N LYS A 118 6.63 2.79 27.68
CA LYS A 118 6.06 2.12 28.84
C LYS A 118 7.23 1.43 29.56
N PRO A 119 7.55 1.75 30.82
CA PRO A 119 8.21 0.78 31.69
C PRO A 119 7.24 -0.36 32.05
#